data_AF-A0A1Q5R0Z9-F1
#
_entry.id   AF-A0A1Q5R0Z9-F1
#
_cell.length_a   1.000
_cell.length_b   1.000
_cell.length_c   1.000
_cell.angle_alpha   90.00
_cell.angle_beta   90.00
_cell.angle_gamma   90.00
#
_symmetry.space_group_name_H-M   'P 1'
#
loop_
_entity.id
_entity.type
_entity.pdbx_description
1 polymer ?
#
loop_
_entity_poly.entity_id
_entity_poly.type
_entity_poly.pdbx_seq_one_letter_code
_entity_poly.pdbx_strand_id
1 'polypeptide(L)'
;MENAAADGVAVCLDEGNDPYSLIVTDLVALIDHVQASLRLIEAAIAREALLAEQDAAADIFVLDDVTPRYTVASTTLKACDAGLGMALDRLRDSEAPARLLN
;
A
#
# COMPACT_ATOMS: atom_id res chain seq x y z
N MET A 1 51.25 32.17 -2.49
CA MET A 1 50.01 32.56 -3.16
C MET A 1 49.46 31.30 -3.80
N GLU A 2 48.37 30.79 -3.19
CA GLU A 2 47.31 29.90 -3.71
C GLU A 2 47.63 28.68 -4.60
N ASN A 3 47.20 27.50 -4.13
CA ASN A 3 46.56 26.39 -4.88
C ASN A 3 45.92 25.48 -3.80
N ALA A 4 44.65 25.65 -3.44
CA ALA A 4 43.42 25.17 -4.09
C ALA A 4 43.10 23.68 -3.85
N ALA A 5 41.96 23.49 -3.16
CA ALA A 5 41.00 22.38 -3.22
C ALA A 5 41.48 20.95 -2.92
N ALA A 6 41.28 20.55 -1.65
CA ALA A 6 40.83 19.19 -1.35
C ALA A 6 39.50 19.31 -0.59
N ASP A 7 38.49 19.82 -1.29
CA ASP A 7 37.08 19.64 -0.90
C ASP A 7 36.69 18.20 -1.23
N GLY A 8 37.27 17.27 -0.48
CA GLY A 8 36.82 15.91 -0.41
C GLY A 8 35.60 15.91 0.48
N VAL A 9 34.45 16.37 -0.04
CA VAL A 9 33.16 15.99 0.52
C VAL A 9 33.03 14.50 0.29
N ALA A 10 33.62 13.73 1.19
CA ALA A 10 33.22 12.37 1.46
C ALA A 10 31.76 12.49 1.89
N VAL A 11 30.86 12.40 0.91
CA VAL A 11 29.48 12.04 1.17
C VAL A 11 29.59 10.67 1.82
N CYS A 12 29.57 10.64 3.14
CA CYS A 12 29.19 9.46 3.89
C CYS A 12 27.77 9.13 3.43
N LEU A 13 27.67 8.39 2.32
CA LEU A 13 26.49 7.63 2.01
C LEU A 13 26.40 6.62 3.14
N ASP A 14 25.57 6.95 4.12
CA ASP A 14 25.14 6.10 5.20
C ASP A 14 25.04 4.65 4.70
N GLU A 15 25.99 3.83 5.14
CA GLU A 15 26.25 2.47 4.67
C GLU A 15 25.13 1.48 5.07
N GLY A 16 24.03 2.00 5.64
CA GLY A 16 22.88 1.26 6.12
C GLY A 16 21.60 1.41 5.28
N ASN A 17 21.57 2.27 4.26
CA ASN A 17 20.32 2.58 3.57
C ASN A 17 20.44 2.43 2.04
N ASP A 18 20.48 1.18 1.59
CA ASP A 18 20.33 0.85 0.17
C ASP A 18 19.00 1.45 -0.35
N PRO A 19 19.04 2.36 -1.36
CA PRO A 19 17.84 3.00 -1.89
C PRO A 19 16.82 1.98 -2.42
N TYR A 20 17.28 0.79 -2.84
CA TYR A 20 16.40 -0.29 -3.22
C TYR A 20 15.65 -0.90 -2.02
N SER A 21 16.36 -1.17 -0.92
CA SER A 21 15.76 -1.61 0.35
C SER A 21 14.70 -0.61 0.87
N LEU A 22 14.94 0.70 0.71
CA LEU A 22 13.95 1.73 1.03
C LEU A 22 12.68 1.60 0.19
N ILE A 23 12.83 1.47 -1.13
CA ILE A 23 11.68 1.34 -2.05
C ILE A 23 10.87 0.08 -1.72
N VAL A 24 11.54 -1.05 -1.46
CA VAL A 24 10.89 -2.29 -1.07
C VAL A 24 10.13 -2.14 0.25
N THR A 25 10.76 -1.50 1.24
CA THR A 25 10.15 -1.29 2.57
C THR A 25 8.95 -0.35 2.50
N ASP A 26 9.06 0.75 1.74
CA ASP A 26 7.97 1.70 1.50
C ASP A 26 6.78 1.01 0.80
N LEU A 27 7.06 0.22 -0.23
CA LEU A 27 6.03 -0.51 -0.96
C LEU A 27 5.30 -1.54 -0.09
N VAL A 28 6.02 -2.24 0.78
CA VAL A 28 5.42 -3.16 1.77
C VAL A 28 4.52 -2.40 2.74
N ALA A 29 4.99 -1.26 3.28
CA ALA A 29 4.19 -0.43 4.18
C ALA A 29 2.93 0.12 3.51
N LEU A 30 3.01 0.49 2.23
CA LEU A 30 1.87 0.95 1.45
C LEU A 30 0.84 -0.16 1.22
N ILE A 31 1.29 -1.39 0.92
CA ILE A 31 0.42 -2.56 0.81
C ILE A 31 -0.33 -2.79 2.13
N ASP A 32 0.39 -2.81 3.26
CA ASP A 32 -0.22 -2.98 4.58
C ASP A 32 -1.28 -1.90 4.86
N HIS A 33 -1.02 -0.65 4.46
CA HIS A 33 -1.95 0.45 4.61
C HIS A 33 -3.21 0.30 3.72
N VAL A 34 -3.05 -0.15 2.48
CA VAL A 34 -4.16 -0.44 1.57
C VAL A 34 -5.03 -1.56 2.14
N GLN A 35 -4.42 -2.62 2.67
CA GLN A 35 -5.13 -3.73 3.30
C GLN A 35 -5.86 -3.30 4.59
N ALA A 36 -5.26 -2.43 5.40
CA ALA A 36 -5.93 -1.85 6.55
C ALA A 36 -7.17 -1.02 6.12
N SER A 37 -7.05 -0.21 5.07
CA SER A 37 -8.16 0.56 4.52
C SER A 37 -9.28 -0.32 3.98
N LEU A 38 -8.94 -1.45 3.32
CA LEU A 38 -9.91 -2.44 2.88
C LEU A 38 -10.72 -3.03 4.04
N ARG A 39 -10.06 -3.40 5.14
CA ARG A 39 -10.73 -3.91 6.35
C ARG A 39 -11.70 -2.90 6.95
N LEU A 40 -11.34 -1.61 6.94
CA LEU A 40 -12.23 -0.55 7.41
C LEU A 40 -13.49 -0.42 6.54
N ILE A 41 -13.34 -0.52 5.21
CA ILE A 41 -14.46 -0.50 4.27
C ILE A 41 -15.35 -1.73 4.46
N GLU A 42 -14.77 -2.92 4.58
CA GLU A 42 -15.52 -4.16 4.81
C GLU A 42 -16.29 -4.11 6.14
N ALA A 43 -15.71 -3.54 7.19
CA ALA A 43 -16.38 -3.32 8.46
C ALA A 43 -17.53 -2.29 8.35
N ALA A 44 -17.37 -1.24 7.52
CA ALA A 44 -18.43 -0.28 7.26
C ALA A 44 -19.62 -0.93 6.53
N ILE A 45 -19.36 -1.70 5.46
CA ILE A 45 -20.39 -2.45 4.73
C ILE A 45 -21.14 -3.42 5.66
N ALA A 46 -20.41 -4.19 6.49
CA ALA A 46 -21.03 -5.13 7.41
C ALA A 46 -21.92 -4.43 8.46
N ARG A 47 -21.52 -3.25 8.93
CA ARG A 47 -22.32 -2.43 9.85
C ARG A 47 -23.58 -1.91 9.19
N GLU A 48 -23.51 -1.44 7.95
CA GLU A 48 -24.67 -0.95 7.20
C GLU A 48 -25.66 -2.07 6.92
N ALA A 49 -25.17 -3.25 6.52
CA ALA A 49 -26.02 -4.43 6.33
C ALA A 49 -26.79 -4.81 7.61
N LEU A 50 -26.12 -4.80 8.77
CA LEU A 50 -26.76 -5.10 10.06
C LEU A 50 -27.82 -4.06 10.45
N LEU A 51 -27.61 -2.78 10.11
CA LEU A 51 -28.61 -1.74 10.33
C LEU A 51 -29.82 -1.92 9.41
N ALA A 52 -29.59 -2.24 8.13
CA ALA A 52 -30.66 -2.51 7.19
C ALA A 52 -31.54 -3.70 7.61
N GLU A 53 -30.95 -4.75 8.19
CA GLU A 53 -31.73 -5.88 8.74
C GLU A 53 -32.62 -5.48 9.92
N GLN A 54 -32.15 -4.57 10.79
CA GLN A 54 -32.94 -4.05 11.90
C GLN A 54 -34.08 -3.13 11.43
N ASP A 55 -33.82 -2.29 10.44
CA ASP A 55 -34.82 -1.40 9.85
C ASP A 55 -35.90 -2.17 9.07
N ALA A 56 -35.52 -3.27 8.39
CA ALA A 56 -36.47 -4.18 7.75
C ALA A 56 -37.42 -4.85 8.77
N ALA A 57 -36.94 -5.16 9.98
CA ALA A 57 -37.79 -5.64 11.06
C ALA A 57 -38.75 -4.57 11.60
N ALA A 58 -38.46 -3.28 11.36
CA ALA A 58 -39.30 -2.14 11.71
C ALA A 58 -40.23 -1.67 10.56
N ASP A 59 -40.28 -2.39 9.44
CA ASP A 59 -41.01 -2.00 8.20
C ASP A 59 -40.54 -0.66 7.60
N ILE A 60 -39.28 -0.28 7.89
CA ILE A 60 -38.63 0.90 7.32
C ILE A 60 -37.69 0.43 6.20
N PHE A 61 -38.02 0.77 4.96
CA PHE A 61 -37.17 0.49 3.81
C PHE A 61 -36.24 1.68 3.55
N VAL A 62 -34.97 1.56 3.98
CA VAL A 62 -33.91 2.51 3.62
C VAL A 62 -33.30 2.09 2.28
N LEU A 63 -33.32 2.99 1.28
CA LEU A 63 -32.63 2.77 0.01
C LEU A 63 -31.13 2.87 0.26
N ASP A 64 -30.41 1.80 -0.04
CA ASP A 64 -28.97 1.70 0.23
C ASP A 64 -28.15 2.49 -0.80
N ASP A 65 -28.04 3.80 -0.57
CA ASP A 65 -27.27 4.72 -1.41
C ASP A 65 -25.75 4.71 -1.07
N VAL A 66 -25.34 3.98 -0.02
CA VAL A 66 -23.99 4.05 0.55
C VAL A 66 -23.15 2.81 0.28
N THR A 67 -23.71 1.59 0.35
CA THR A 67 -23.00 0.35 -0.02
C THR A 67 -22.46 0.36 -1.46
N PRO A 68 -23.15 0.94 -2.48
CA PRO A 68 -22.57 1.08 -3.82
C PRO A 68 -21.27 1.89 -3.84
N ARG A 69 -21.09 2.85 -2.92
CA ARG A 69 -19.85 3.65 -2.84
C ARG A 69 -18.72 2.88 -2.20
N TYR A 70 -19.00 2.17 -1.10
CA TYR A 70 -18.02 1.32 -0.43
C TYR A 70 -17.58 0.13 -1.28
N THR A 71 -18.49 -0.45 -2.07
CA THR A 71 -18.14 -1.52 -3.01
C THR A 71 -17.22 -1.02 -4.12
N VAL A 72 -17.51 0.13 -4.74
CA VAL A 72 -16.61 0.74 -5.74
C VAL A 72 -15.24 1.04 -5.12
N ALA A 73 -15.19 1.64 -3.92
CA ALA A 73 -13.93 1.89 -3.22
C ALA A 73 -13.16 0.59 -2.92
N SER A 74 -13.84 -0.46 -2.44
CA SER A 74 -13.25 -1.78 -2.17
C SER A 74 -12.67 -2.41 -3.43
N THR A 75 -13.40 -2.38 -4.55
CA THR A 75 -12.89 -2.94 -5.83
C THR A 75 -11.66 -2.20 -6.33
N THR A 76 -11.64 -0.86 -6.20
CA THR A 76 -10.50 -0.04 -6.60
C THR A 76 -9.28 -0.34 -5.72
N LEU A 77 -9.44 -0.42 -4.40
CA LEU A 77 -8.35 -0.75 -3.50
C LEU A 77 -7.83 -2.18 -3.70
N LYS A 78 -8.69 -3.15 -4.02
CA LYS A 78 -8.26 -4.51 -4.38
C LYS A 78 -7.40 -4.53 -5.64
N ALA A 79 -7.75 -3.72 -6.63
CA ALA A 79 -6.92 -3.56 -7.84
C ALA A 79 -5.57 -2.89 -7.52
N CYS A 80 -5.56 -1.91 -6.61
CA CYS A 80 -4.32 -1.30 -6.12
C CYS A 80 -3.44 -2.31 -5.38
N ASP A 81 -3.98 -3.07 -4.42
CA ASP A 81 -3.25 -4.10 -3.67
C ASP A 81 -2.59 -5.12 -4.60
N ALA A 82 -3.33 -5.62 -5.60
CA ALA A 82 -2.79 -6.52 -6.61
C ALA A 82 -1.67 -5.87 -7.46
N GLY A 83 -1.86 -4.61 -7.87
CA GLY A 83 -0.85 -3.86 -8.64
C GLY A 83 0.44 -3.61 -7.86
N LEU A 84 0.31 -3.24 -6.57
CA LEU A 84 1.44 -3.04 -5.67
C LEU A 84 2.17 -4.36 -5.39
N GLY A 85 1.44 -5.45 -5.18
CA GLY A 85 2.01 -6.79 -5.04
C GLY A 85 2.83 -7.21 -6.25
N MET A 86 2.29 -7.02 -7.46
CA MET A 86 3.04 -7.28 -8.69
C MET A 86 4.31 -6.41 -8.81
N ALA A 87 4.24 -5.13 -8.43
CA ALA A 87 5.40 -4.26 -8.44
C ALA A 87 6.49 -4.75 -7.46
N LEU A 88 6.09 -5.21 -6.27
CA LEU A 88 6.99 -5.74 -5.26
C LEU A 88 7.65 -7.06 -5.72
N ASP A 89 6.88 -7.95 -6.32
CA ASP A 89 7.40 -9.21 -6.87
C ASP A 89 8.43 -8.93 -7.98
N ARG A 90 8.17 -7.97 -8.87
CA ARG A 90 9.11 -7.57 -9.92
C ARG A 90 10.41 -7.00 -9.39
N LEU A 91 10.36 -6.22 -8.32
CA LEU A 91 11.56 -5.73 -7.66
C LEU A 91 12.37 -6.92 -7.11
N ARG A 92 11.74 -7.81 -6.35
CA ARG A 92 12.37 -9.00 -5.77
C ARG A 92 12.95 -9.96 -6.81
N ASP A 93 12.26 -10.16 -7.93
CA ASP A 93 12.75 -10.98 -9.05
C ASP A 93 14.01 -10.41 -9.70
N SER A 94 14.17 -9.08 -9.72
CA SER A 94 15.38 -8.42 -10.22
C SER A 94 16.62 -8.69 -9.36
N GLU A 95 16.46 -9.21 -8.15
CA GLU A 95 17.55 -9.53 -7.22
C GLU A 95 18.10 -10.97 -7.44
N ALA A 96 17.31 -11.86 -8.05
CA ALA A 96 17.69 -13.25 -8.29
C ALA A 96 18.90 -13.45 -9.23
N PRO A 97 19.13 -12.65 -10.29
CA PRO A 97 20.32 -12.81 -11.14
C PRO A 97 21.58 -12.17 -10.54
N ALA A 98 21.46 -11.19 -9.65
CA ALA A 98 22.61 -10.46 -9.10
C ALA A 98 23.41 -11.26 -8.06
N ARG A 99 22.81 -12.29 -7.47
CA ARG A 99 23.44 -13.14 -6.42
C ARG A 99 24.15 -14.39 -6.96
N LEU A 100 24.12 -14.65 -8.27
CA LEU A 100 24.77 -15.83 -8.89
C LEU A 100 26.17 -15.54 -9.49
N LEU A 101 26.70 -14.33 -9.31
CA LEU A 101 27.98 -13.91 -9.89
C LEU A 101 29.06 -13.51 -8.87
N ASN A 102 28.90 -13.84 -7.58
CA ASN A 102 29.94 -13.68 -6.56
C ASN A 102 30.32 -15.01 -5.92
#